data_AF-A0A1I0RWB3-F1
#
_entry.id   AF-A0A1I0RWB3-F1
#
_cell.length_a   1.000
_cell.length_b   1.000
_cell.length_c   1.000
_cell.angle_alpha   90.00
_cell.angle_beta   90.00
_cell.angle_gamma   90.00
#
_symmetry.space_group_name_H-M   'P 1'
#
loop_
_entity.id
_entity.type
_entity.pdbx_description
1 polymer ?
#
loop_
_entity_poly.entity_id
_entity_poly.type
_entity_poly.pdbx_seq_one_letter_code
_entity_poly.pdbx_strand_id
1 'polypeptide(L)'
;MENNESGIRVRRSLRELEDLYDSGTPAPLENLMLAWKGIKELPVNDPNSLFTIGGYHGEPFRDQGATDGNYWGGYCNHNNVLFPTWHRVYLYKIENALRSIKGCEEVTLPYWDETEHESLSKGMPWSLTREQVSIRGHMVDNPLRSYKFQIAINDNVNNDNSTYSKPAGTDTVRYPYSGLVGTPAAKAKSDKHNSQFSASQGTNLLNGNITGWLNKTVSLPDIDKRLQLGGVHVLYTLCLDAPNYTVFSNQKSAASWNMIPSKDPVVVALETPHNDIHLSVGGFNIPGPNNPDFSPIPGANGDMGENDTAAFDPVFFFHHCNVDRMFWIWQKKHDFTNHFQIIPGFPGTNSDDGGPSAGYPKNEPLTLDSPLKPFLNSATGTFYTTRECINIETQLGYVYTVGSLDLIHWMHGEELAAQEKLTTNKLRVANINRGNIFGSFVLTAYATVDGKEHYIGHHSVLSRWNVLGCENCRAHLKTEAYFNLDKINPDLSNFRIEIIGREEAQPLLNAAIADNSIVMEII
;
A
#
# COMPACT_ATOMS: atom_id res chain seq x y z
N MET A 1 -27.98 -17.21 -8.35
CA MET A 1 -26.62 -17.65 -8.01
C MET A 1 -26.55 -19.12 -8.39
N GLU A 2 -26.07 -19.43 -9.59
CA GLU A 2 -25.76 -20.82 -9.94
C GLU A 2 -24.60 -21.26 -9.05
N ASN A 3 -24.79 -22.39 -8.37
CA ASN A 3 -23.72 -23.06 -7.63
C ASN A 3 -22.56 -23.30 -8.59
N ASN A 4 -21.39 -22.76 -8.29
CA ASN A 4 -20.18 -23.05 -9.04
C ASN A 4 -19.85 -24.55 -8.82
N GLU A 5 -20.15 -25.41 -9.79
CA GLU A 5 -19.91 -26.86 -9.74
C GLU A 5 -18.44 -27.22 -9.47
N SER A 6 -17.51 -26.26 -9.60
CA SER A 6 -16.07 -26.44 -9.36
C SER A 6 -15.62 -26.29 -7.90
N GLY A 7 -16.44 -25.75 -7.00
CA GLY A 7 -16.04 -25.47 -5.61
C GLY A 7 -15.00 -24.34 -5.43
N ILE A 8 -14.57 -23.67 -6.50
CA ILE A 8 -13.64 -22.53 -6.45
C ILE A 8 -14.35 -21.28 -5.94
N ARG A 9 -13.75 -20.59 -4.96
CA ARG A 9 -14.25 -19.33 -4.41
C ARG A 9 -14.01 -18.16 -5.36
N VAL A 10 -14.90 -17.18 -5.36
CA VAL A 10 -14.81 -16.02 -6.27
C VAL A 10 -14.72 -14.74 -5.45
N ARG A 11 -13.54 -14.11 -5.45
CA ARG A 11 -13.33 -12.76 -4.92
C ARG A 11 -13.95 -11.74 -5.87
N ARG A 12 -14.95 -11.01 -5.38
CA ARG A 12 -15.75 -10.03 -6.14
C ARG A 12 -15.30 -8.60 -5.87
N SER A 13 -15.65 -7.67 -6.75
CA SER A 13 -15.51 -6.24 -6.43
C SER A 13 -16.42 -5.88 -5.26
N LEU A 14 -15.93 -5.06 -4.33
CA LEU A 14 -16.75 -4.57 -3.22
C LEU A 14 -17.92 -3.70 -3.73
N ARG A 15 -17.74 -2.98 -4.85
CA ARG A 15 -18.84 -2.24 -5.51
C ARG A 15 -19.92 -3.16 -6.04
N GLU A 16 -19.55 -4.31 -6.59
CA GLU A 16 -20.53 -5.32 -7.01
C GLU A 16 -21.40 -5.77 -5.81
N LEU A 17 -20.79 -5.93 -4.63
CA LEU A 17 -21.54 -6.27 -3.42
C LEU A 17 -22.44 -5.13 -2.93
N GLU A 18 -22.02 -3.87 -3.11
CA GLU A 18 -22.84 -2.68 -2.84
C GLU A 18 -24.05 -2.61 -3.76
N ASP A 19 -23.86 -2.83 -5.07
CA ASP A 19 -24.93 -2.84 -6.06
C ASP A 19 -25.94 -3.95 -5.78
N LEU A 20 -25.48 -5.15 -5.41
CA LEU A 20 -26.35 -6.25 -4.97
C LEU A 20 -27.15 -5.87 -3.72
N TYR A 21 -26.52 -5.18 -2.77
CA TYR A 21 -27.19 -4.71 -1.57
C TYR A 21 -28.28 -3.69 -1.88
N ASP A 22 -27.95 -2.67 -2.67
CA ASP A 22 -28.88 -1.59 -3.03
C ASP A 22 -30.01 -2.06 -3.95
N SER A 23 -29.80 -3.14 -4.74
CA SER A 23 -30.81 -3.76 -5.60
C SER A 23 -31.68 -4.82 -4.90
N GLY A 24 -31.56 -4.98 -3.58
CA GLY A 24 -32.43 -5.86 -2.80
C GLY A 24 -31.91 -7.30 -2.61
N THR A 25 -30.63 -7.55 -2.91
CA THR A 25 -29.92 -8.80 -2.60
C THR A 25 -28.79 -8.55 -1.58
N PRO A 26 -29.10 -8.18 -0.32
CA PRO A 26 -28.11 -7.70 0.64
C PRO A 26 -27.23 -8.79 1.26
N ALA A 27 -27.66 -10.05 1.17
CA ALA A 27 -27.01 -11.15 1.88
C ALA A 27 -25.49 -11.27 1.68
N PRO A 28 -24.91 -11.09 0.47
CA PRO A 28 -23.45 -11.15 0.29
C PRO A 28 -22.70 -10.10 1.11
N LEU A 29 -23.12 -8.82 1.05
CA LEU A 29 -22.48 -7.75 1.79
C LEU A 29 -22.76 -7.84 3.30
N GLU A 30 -23.98 -8.22 3.69
CA GLU A 30 -24.35 -8.41 5.10
C GLU A 30 -23.56 -9.55 5.74
N ASN A 31 -23.40 -10.69 5.06
CA ASN A 31 -22.61 -11.81 5.58
C ASN A 31 -21.13 -11.44 5.71
N LEU A 32 -20.59 -10.66 4.76
CA LEU A 32 -19.25 -10.10 4.88
C LEU A 32 -19.13 -9.21 6.12
N MET A 33 -20.06 -8.26 6.31
CA MET A 33 -20.06 -7.37 7.47
C MET A 33 -20.20 -8.15 8.79
N LEU A 34 -21.02 -9.21 8.83
CA LEU A 34 -21.14 -10.09 9.99
C LEU A 34 -19.85 -10.87 10.28
N ALA A 35 -19.18 -11.37 9.25
CA ALA A 35 -17.89 -12.05 9.40
C ALA A 35 -16.83 -11.10 9.97
N TRP A 36 -16.75 -9.87 9.46
CA TRP A 36 -15.86 -8.84 9.97
C TRP A 36 -16.18 -8.46 11.41
N LYS A 37 -17.46 -8.27 11.74
CA LYS A 37 -17.90 -8.05 13.12
C LYS A 37 -17.44 -9.20 14.02
N GLY A 38 -17.65 -10.44 13.60
CA GLY A 38 -17.28 -11.64 14.34
C GLY A 38 -15.78 -11.70 14.66
N ILE A 39 -14.91 -11.56 13.66
CA ILE A 39 -13.46 -11.64 13.91
C ILE A 39 -12.93 -10.46 14.75
N LYS A 40 -13.61 -9.31 14.71
CA LYS A 40 -13.28 -8.13 15.55
C LYS A 40 -13.68 -8.32 17.01
N GLU A 41 -14.63 -9.21 17.29
CA GLU A 41 -15.16 -9.50 18.63
C GLU A 41 -14.57 -10.76 19.25
N LEU A 42 -13.86 -11.58 18.47
CA LEU A 42 -13.09 -12.71 19.01
C LEU A 42 -12.06 -12.23 20.05
N PRO A 43 -11.75 -13.05 21.06
CA PRO A 43 -10.68 -12.76 22.02
C PRO A 43 -9.37 -12.44 21.32
N VAL A 44 -8.60 -11.48 21.85
CA VAL A 44 -7.34 -11.02 21.24
C VAL A 44 -6.29 -12.11 21.03
N ASN A 45 -6.35 -13.21 21.77
CA ASN A 45 -5.46 -14.36 21.66
C ASN A 45 -6.00 -15.47 20.74
N ASP A 46 -7.20 -15.30 20.19
CA ASP A 46 -7.74 -16.21 19.18
C ASP A 46 -6.96 -16.00 17.86
N PRO A 47 -6.44 -17.08 17.24
CA PRO A 47 -5.65 -17.00 16.00
C PRO A 47 -6.45 -16.52 14.78
N ASN A 48 -7.77 -16.38 14.88
CA ASN A 48 -8.66 -15.82 13.88
C ASN A 48 -9.19 -14.43 14.24
N SER A 49 -8.81 -13.86 15.39
CA SER A 49 -9.18 -12.49 15.73
C SER A 49 -8.51 -11.47 14.81
N LEU A 50 -9.20 -10.36 14.52
CA LEU A 50 -8.58 -9.24 13.79
C LEU A 50 -7.40 -8.67 14.57
N PHE A 51 -7.42 -8.73 15.91
CA PHE A 51 -6.28 -8.28 16.72
C PHE A 51 -5.02 -9.11 16.42
N THR A 52 -5.13 -10.44 16.46
CA THR A 52 -3.99 -11.33 16.17
C THR A 52 -3.55 -11.22 14.71
N ILE A 53 -4.51 -11.26 13.77
CA ILE A 53 -4.18 -11.26 12.34
C ILE A 53 -3.63 -9.89 11.91
N GLY A 54 -4.30 -8.79 12.27
CA GLY A 54 -3.80 -7.42 12.04
C GLY A 54 -2.40 -7.23 12.61
N GLY A 55 -2.19 -7.76 13.82
CA GLY A 55 -0.89 -7.72 14.49
C GLY A 55 0.22 -8.55 13.85
N TYR A 56 -0.05 -9.36 12.82
CA TYR A 56 1.02 -10.00 12.05
C TYR A 56 1.80 -9.01 11.18
N HIS A 57 1.15 -7.98 10.67
CA HIS A 57 1.75 -7.02 9.75
C HIS A 57 2.90 -6.24 10.40
N GLY A 58 2.58 -5.51 11.46
CA GLY A 58 3.50 -4.65 12.21
C GLY A 58 3.43 -4.91 13.70
N GLU A 59 2.90 -3.94 14.44
CA GLU A 59 2.73 -4.02 15.89
C GLU A 59 1.64 -5.02 16.30
N PRO A 60 1.75 -5.68 17.46
CA PRO A 60 2.84 -5.57 18.43
C PRO A 60 4.13 -6.21 17.90
N PHE A 61 5.22 -5.46 17.98
CA PHE A 61 6.52 -5.89 17.53
C PHE A 61 7.12 -6.99 18.39
N ARG A 62 7.99 -7.78 17.76
CA ARG A 62 8.52 -9.03 18.29
C ARG A 62 9.97 -9.23 17.84
N ASP A 63 10.60 -10.25 18.41
CA ASP A 63 12.03 -10.55 18.24
C ASP A 63 12.90 -9.31 18.51
N GLN A 64 13.98 -9.12 17.73
CA GLN A 64 14.87 -7.97 17.88
C GLN A 64 14.16 -6.66 17.54
N GLY A 65 13.20 -6.67 16.61
CA GLY A 65 12.42 -5.49 16.23
C GLY A 65 11.45 -5.00 17.30
N ALA A 66 11.28 -5.74 18.41
CA ALA A 66 10.50 -5.26 19.55
C ALA A 66 11.13 -4.04 20.24
N THR A 67 12.45 -3.87 20.14
CA THR A 67 13.18 -2.76 20.78
C THR A 67 14.24 -2.11 19.89
N ASP A 68 14.73 -2.80 18.85
CA ASP A 68 15.76 -2.30 17.93
C ASP A 68 15.14 -1.84 16.59
N GLY A 69 15.16 -0.52 16.36
CA GLY A 69 14.69 0.11 15.12
C GLY A 69 15.45 -0.30 13.86
N ASN A 70 16.59 -1.02 13.97
CA ASN A 70 17.26 -1.60 12.80
C ASN A 70 16.53 -2.83 12.23
N TYR A 71 15.62 -3.43 12.99
CA TYR A 71 14.84 -4.59 12.58
C TYR A 71 13.38 -4.20 12.40
N TRP A 72 12.68 -4.90 11.52
CA TRP A 72 11.24 -4.79 11.45
C TRP A 72 10.61 -5.82 12.40
N GLY A 73 9.94 -5.34 13.45
CA GLY A 73 9.34 -6.22 14.45
C GLY A 73 8.08 -6.94 13.98
N GLY A 74 7.52 -6.53 12.84
CA GLY A 74 6.39 -7.19 12.18
C GLY A 74 6.83 -8.34 11.27
N TYR A 75 5.87 -9.10 10.72
CA TYR A 75 6.17 -10.16 9.75
C TYR A 75 6.06 -9.68 8.30
N CYS A 76 5.44 -8.53 8.03
CA CYS A 76 5.22 -8.08 6.65
C CYS A 76 6.54 -7.87 5.90
N ASN A 77 6.51 -8.16 4.61
CA ASN A 77 7.64 -7.97 3.70
C ASN A 77 7.37 -6.75 2.81
N HIS A 78 8.28 -5.78 2.84
CA HIS A 78 8.26 -4.56 2.03
C HIS A 78 9.66 -4.30 1.45
N ASN A 79 9.74 -3.59 0.33
CA ASN A 79 10.98 -3.32 -0.40
C ASN A 79 11.80 -4.58 -0.76
N ASN A 80 11.13 -5.74 -0.86
CA ASN A 80 11.77 -7.01 -1.17
C ASN A 80 10.85 -7.94 -1.98
N VAL A 81 11.43 -9.00 -2.54
CA VAL A 81 10.75 -9.94 -3.45
C VAL A 81 9.63 -10.78 -2.84
N LEU A 82 9.47 -10.78 -1.52
CA LEU A 82 8.38 -11.48 -0.84
C LEU A 82 7.15 -10.59 -0.65
N PHE A 83 7.18 -9.30 -1.01
CA PHE A 83 6.05 -8.38 -0.86
C PHE A 83 4.73 -8.95 -1.44
N PRO A 84 4.62 -9.33 -2.73
CA PRO A 84 3.34 -9.80 -3.27
C PRO A 84 2.87 -11.11 -2.63
N THR A 85 3.78 -12.06 -2.42
CA THR A 85 3.44 -13.43 -2.02
C THR A 85 3.17 -13.55 -0.53
N TRP A 86 3.86 -12.77 0.31
CA TRP A 86 3.53 -12.65 1.73
C TRP A 86 2.13 -12.08 1.92
N HIS A 87 1.79 -10.98 1.24
CA HIS A 87 0.47 -10.36 1.33
C HIS A 87 -0.64 -11.26 0.76
N ARG A 88 -0.37 -12.02 -0.31
CA ARG A 88 -1.30 -13.05 -0.83
C ARG A 88 -1.68 -14.08 0.23
N VAL A 89 -0.70 -14.66 0.93
CA VAL A 89 -0.97 -15.63 2.00
C VAL A 89 -1.62 -14.96 3.22
N TYR A 90 -1.29 -13.69 3.48
CA TYR A 90 -1.94 -12.92 4.53
C TYR A 90 -3.43 -12.73 4.28
N LEU A 91 -3.81 -12.42 3.04
CA LEU A 91 -5.21 -12.33 2.59
C LEU A 91 -5.91 -13.70 2.67
N TYR A 92 -5.22 -14.78 2.33
CA TYR A 92 -5.75 -16.12 2.50
C TYR A 92 -6.05 -16.43 3.98
N LYS A 93 -5.18 -16.00 4.90
CA LYS A 93 -5.38 -16.16 6.35
C LYS A 93 -6.56 -15.35 6.89
N ILE A 94 -6.71 -14.06 6.53
CA ILE A 94 -7.87 -13.27 6.98
C ILE A 94 -9.18 -13.82 6.40
N GLU A 95 -9.18 -14.28 5.14
CA GLU A 95 -10.39 -14.83 4.52
C GLU A 95 -10.85 -16.11 5.24
N ASN A 96 -9.92 -16.99 5.61
CA ASN A 96 -10.26 -18.17 6.40
C ASN A 96 -10.75 -17.83 7.81
N ALA A 97 -10.25 -16.74 8.41
CA ALA A 97 -10.76 -16.25 9.69
C ALA A 97 -12.20 -15.72 9.56
N LEU A 98 -12.51 -14.96 8.50
CA LEU A 98 -13.88 -14.51 8.20
C LEU A 98 -14.83 -15.70 8.05
N ARG A 99 -14.40 -16.75 7.33
CA ARG A 99 -15.16 -18.00 7.14
C ARG A 99 -15.32 -18.84 8.41
N SER A 100 -14.51 -18.61 9.44
CA SER A 100 -14.62 -19.32 10.72
C SER A 100 -15.79 -18.83 11.59
N ILE A 101 -16.36 -17.66 11.25
CA ILE A 101 -17.52 -17.12 11.95
C ILE A 101 -18.77 -17.90 11.53
N LYS A 102 -19.51 -18.42 12.52
CA LYS A 102 -20.71 -19.22 12.30
C LYS A 102 -21.73 -18.49 11.41
N GLY A 103 -22.17 -19.16 10.35
CA GLY A 103 -23.09 -18.61 9.35
C GLY A 103 -22.43 -17.72 8.30
N CYS A 104 -21.10 -17.64 8.27
CA CYS A 104 -20.29 -16.91 7.29
C CYS A 104 -19.33 -17.84 6.53
N GLU A 105 -19.56 -19.15 6.55
CA GLU A 105 -18.65 -20.17 6.02
C GLU A 105 -18.39 -20.01 4.51
N GLU A 106 -19.32 -19.39 3.78
CA GLU A 106 -19.22 -19.14 2.33
C GLU A 106 -18.68 -17.75 1.97
N VAL A 107 -18.33 -16.92 2.96
CA VAL A 107 -17.76 -15.59 2.69
C VAL A 107 -16.45 -15.74 1.93
N THR A 108 -16.25 -14.83 0.98
CA THR A 108 -15.02 -14.69 0.20
C THR A 108 -14.62 -13.22 0.29
N LEU A 109 -13.33 -12.92 0.48
CA LEU A 109 -12.84 -11.56 0.67
C LEU A 109 -12.97 -10.77 -0.64
N PRO A 110 -13.76 -9.69 -0.73
CA PRO A 110 -13.82 -8.89 -1.94
C PRO A 110 -12.60 -7.95 -2.04
N TYR A 111 -12.39 -7.39 -3.23
CA TYR A 111 -11.37 -6.36 -3.47
C TYR A 111 -12.03 -4.99 -3.64
N TRP A 112 -11.36 -3.94 -3.18
CA TRP A 112 -11.70 -2.57 -3.57
C TRP A 112 -11.04 -2.30 -4.93
N ASP A 113 -11.81 -2.26 -6.00
CA ASP A 113 -11.28 -1.94 -7.32
C ASP A 113 -10.92 -0.45 -7.42
N GLU A 114 -9.67 -0.13 -7.09
CA GLU A 114 -9.16 1.25 -7.00
C GLU A 114 -9.11 1.99 -8.34
N THR A 115 -9.16 1.24 -9.44
CA THR A 115 -8.98 1.76 -10.81
C THR A 115 -10.26 1.69 -11.65
N GLU A 116 -11.39 1.30 -11.04
CA GLU A 116 -12.70 1.36 -11.68
C GLU A 116 -13.25 2.79 -11.77
N HIS A 117 -14.20 3.00 -12.67
CA HIS A 117 -14.80 4.33 -12.91
C HIS A 117 -15.41 4.97 -11.65
N GLU A 118 -16.06 4.17 -10.80
CA GLU A 118 -16.64 4.68 -9.55
C GLU A 118 -15.57 5.11 -8.55
N SER A 119 -14.48 4.35 -8.39
CA SER A 119 -13.36 4.75 -7.53
C SER A 119 -12.73 6.04 -8.03
N LEU A 120 -12.51 6.16 -9.35
CA LEU A 120 -11.97 7.35 -9.98
C LEU A 120 -12.88 8.58 -9.81
N SER A 121 -14.21 8.41 -9.76
CA SER A 121 -15.15 9.53 -9.68
C SER A 121 -15.63 9.87 -8.27
N LYS A 122 -15.71 8.87 -7.37
CA LYS A 122 -16.35 8.97 -6.04
C LYS A 122 -15.42 8.60 -4.89
N GLY A 123 -14.27 7.99 -5.15
CA GLY A 123 -13.36 7.49 -4.11
C GLY A 123 -13.82 6.14 -3.54
N MET A 124 -13.73 5.97 -2.23
CA MET A 124 -13.91 4.66 -1.59
C MET A 124 -15.36 4.13 -1.69
N PRO A 125 -15.52 2.79 -1.69
CA PRO A 125 -16.77 2.10 -1.39
C PRO A 125 -17.48 2.69 -0.16
N TRP A 126 -18.81 2.90 -0.26
CA TRP A 126 -19.58 3.45 0.86
C TRP A 126 -19.57 2.50 2.06
N SER A 127 -19.49 1.21 1.79
CA SER A 127 -19.43 0.13 2.76
C SER A 127 -18.16 0.19 3.60
N LEU A 128 -17.12 0.90 3.15
CA LEU A 128 -15.90 1.17 3.93
C LEU A 128 -15.96 2.49 4.70
N THR A 129 -16.90 3.41 4.41
CA THR A 129 -16.85 4.79 4.94
C THR A 129 -18.04 5.18 5.80
N ARG A 130 -19.23 4.61 5.55
CA ARG A 130 -20.44 4.91 6.34
C ARG A 130 -20.25 4.56 7.81
N GLU A 131 -20.76 5.41 8.70
CA GLU A 131 -20.68 5.19 10.15
C GLU A 131 -21.55 4.02 10.60
N GLN A 132 -22.76 3.94 10.05
CA GLN A 132 -23.73 2.90 10.36
C GLN A 132 -24.26 2.26 9.09
N VAL A 133 -24.61 0.99 9.21
CA VAL A 133 -25.17 0.16 8.13
C VAL A 133 -26.29 -0.70 8.70
N SER A 134 -27.23 -1.09 7.84
CA SER A 134 -28.25 -2.07 8.21
C SER A 134 -27.71 -3.46 7.91
N ILE A 135 -27.77 -4.35 8.89
CA ILE A 135 -27.45 -5.76 8.73
C ILE A 135 -28.66 -6.55 9.19
N ARG A 136 -29.30 -7.29 8.28
CA ARG A 136 -30.49 -8.10 8.54
C ARG A 136 -31.62 -7.29 9.19
N GLY A 137 -31.78 -6.04 8.75
CA GLY A 137 -32.81 -5.11 9.26
C GLY A 137 -32.43 -4.37 10.55
N HIS A 138 -31.23 -4.58 11.10
CA HIS A 138 -30.76 -3.89 12.30
C HIS A 138 -29.69 -2.87 11.96
N MET A 139 -29.89 -1.62 12.37
CA MET A 139 -28.85 -0.59 12.27
C MET A 139 -27.76 -0.86 13.30
N VAL A 140 -26.52 -0.97 12.82
CA VAL A 140 -25.32 -1.21 13.63
C VAL A 140 -24.18 -0.31 13.17
N ASP A 141 -23.17 -0.14 14.02
CA ASP A 141 -21.90 0.48 13.63
C ASP A 141 -21.25 -0.37 12.54
N ASN A 142 -20.75 0.30 11.50
CA ASN A 142 -20.19 -0.38 10.34
C ASN A 142 -18.90 -1.12 10.70
N PRO A 143 -18.88 -2.47 10.63
CA PRO A 143 -17.72 -3.24 11.03
C PRO A 143 -16.52 -3.05 10.09
N LEU A 144 -16.70 -2.51 8.89
CA LEU A 144 -15.64 -2.28 7.91
C LEU A 144 -15.01 -0.89 7.98
N ARG A 145 -15.59 0.04 8.77
CA ARG A 145 -15.14 1.44 8.81
C ARG A 145 -13.85 1.63 9.59
N SER A 146 -13.71 0.96 10.72
CA SER A 146 -12.57 1.10 11.64
C SER A 146 -12.47 -0.11 12.55
N TYR A 147 -11.36 -0.25 13.27
CA TYR A 147 -11.21 -1.22 14.35
C TYR A 147 -11.00 -0.53 15.69
N LYS A 148 -11.65 -1.04 16.73
CA LYS A 148 -11.44 -0.59 18.11
C LYS A 148 -10.48 -1.54 18.81
N PHE A 149 -9.33 -1.04 19.25
CA PHE A 149 -8.34 -1.84 19.97
C PHE A 149 -8.93 -2.42 21.25
N GLN A 150 -8.99 -3.75 21.36
CA GLN A 150 -9.52 -4.44 22.54
C GLN A 150 -8.56 -4.33 23.74
N ILE A 151 -7.25 -4.35 23.48
CA ILE A 151 -6.18 -4.16 24.46
C ILE A 151 -5.21 -3.11 23.94
N ALA A 152 -4.36 -2.60 24.84
CA ALA A 152 -3.32 -1.67 24.45
C ALA A 152 -2.22 -2.37 23.63
N ILE A 153 -1.70 -1.65 22.65
CA ILE A 153 -0.44 -1.96 21.97
C ILE A 153 0.57 -0.91 22.42
N ASN A 154 1.70 -1.37 22.96
CA ASN A 154 2.76 -0.50 23.44
C ASN A 154 3.92 -0.55 22.46
N ASP A 155 4.23 0.61 21.90
CA ASP A 155 5.42 0.83 21.08
C ASP A 155 6.63 1.01 22.03
N ASN A 156 7.54 0.04 21.99
CA ASN A 156 8.69 -0.05 22.89
C ASN A 156 10.01 0.08 22.13
N VAL A 157 10.00 0.60 20.90
CA VAL A 157 11.22 0.78 20.13
C VAL A 157 12.06 1.87 20.80
N ASN A 158 13.36 1.62 20.98
CA ASN A 158 14.19 2.55 21.74
C ASN A 158 14.23 3.93 21.06
N ASN A 159 13.91 4.99 21.81
CA ASN A 159 13.94 6.40 21.38
C ASN A 159 12.89 6.78 20.31
N ASP A 160 11.73 6.13 20.26
CA ASP A 160 10.58 6.49 19.41
C ASP A 160 9.54 7.41 20.07
N ASN A 161 9.74 7.76 21.35
CA ASN A 161 8.81 8.50 22.22
C ASN A 161 7.44 7.81 22.44
N SER A 162 7.28 6.57 22.00
CA SER A 162 6.10 5.71 22.11
C SER A 162 4.80 6.36 21.66
N THR A 163 4.86 7.40 20.82
CA THR A 163 3.70 8.19 20.40
C THR A 163 2.71 7.38 19.56
N TYR A 164 3.18 6.30 18.94
CA TYR A 164 2.36 5.41 18.13
C TYR A 164 1.66 4.29 18.90
N SER A 165 1.99 4.11 20.18
CA SER A 165 1.25 3.20 21.07
C SER A 165 -0.27 3.45 20.97
N LYS A 166 -1.05 2.37 20.98
CA LYS A 166 -2.51 2.41 20.87
C LYS A 166 -3.16 1.97 22.17
N PRO A 167 -3.68 2.89 23.01
CA PRO A 167 -4.42 2.51 24.20
C PRO A 167 -5.67 1.70 23.87
N ALA A 168 -6.07 0.80 24.77
CA ALA A 168 -7.33 0.07 24.65
C ALA A 168 -8.52 1.03 24.50
N GLY A 169 -9.46 0.68 23.63
CA GLY A 169 -10.68 1.44 23.34
C GLY A 169 -10.54 2.53 22.28
N THR A 170 -9.33 2.80 21.80
CA THR A 170 -9.09 3.71 20.66
C THR A 170 -9.48 3.06 19.35
N ASP A 171 -9.99 3.85 18.42
CA ASP A 171 -10.33 3.39 17.07
C ASP A 171 -9.19 3.69 16.10
N THR A 172 -8.99 2.82 15.10
CA THR A 172 -8.21 3.18 13.92
C THR A 172 -8.89 4.34 13.20
N VAL A 173 -8.10 5.23 12.60
CA VAL A 173 -8.61 6.38 11.86
C VAL A 173 -7.92 6.54 10.51
N ARG A 174 -8.62 7.20 9.59
CA ARG A 174 -8.15 7.52 8.23
C ARG A 174 -8.07 9.02 8.06
N TYR A 175 -7.45 9.48 6.98
CA TYR A 175 -7.46 10.89 6.61
C TYR A 175 -8.90 11.46 6.63
N PRO A 176 -9.13 12.67 7.18
CA PRO A 176 -8.13 13.65 7.65
C PRO A 176 -7.79 13.54 9.14
N TYR A 177 -8.19 12.48 9.84
CA TYR A 177 -8.03 12.36 11.29
C TYR A 177 -6.61 11.93 11.70
N SER A 178 -6.30 12.12 12.99
CA SER A 178 -5.06 11.71 13.66
C SER A 178 -5.32 10.57 14.63
N GLY A 179 -4.51 9.51 14.52
CA GLY A 179 -4.47 8.36 15.41
C GLY A 179 -3.23 8.34 16.31
N LEU A 180 -2.47 9.43 16.45
CA LEU A 180 -1.34 9.52 17.39
C LEU A 180 -1.87 9.72 18.81
N VAL A 181 -1.93 8.64 19.59
CA VAL A 181 -2.60 8.61 20.89
C VAL A 181 -1.77 7.95 22.00
N GLY A 182 -0.51 7.60 21.73
CA GLY A 182 0.33 6.83 22.65
C GLY A 182 0.75 7.58 23.91
N THR A 183 0.76 8.92 23.88
CA THR A 183 1.04 9.77 25.05
C THR A 183 -0.11 10.73 25.33
N PRO A 184 -0.29 11.21 26.57
CA PRO A 184 -1.33 12.20 26.88
C PRO A 184 -1.23 13.48 26.04
N ALA A 185 -0.02 13.93 25.72
CA ALA A 185 0.22 15.11 24.90
C ALA A 185 -0.15 14.87 23.43
N ALA A 186 0.27 13.74 22.85
CA ALA A 186 -0.09 13.35 21.48
C ALA A 186 -1.61 13.18 21.35
N LYS A 187 -2.24 12.50 22.33
CA LYS A 187 -3.70 12.34 22.35
C LYS A 187 -4.41 13.70 22.40
N ALA A 188 -3.99 14.62 23.25
CA ALA A 188 -4.60 15.95 23.33
C ALA A 188 -4.47 16.73 22.00
N LYS A 189 -3.33 16.62 21.30
CA LYS A 189 -3.13 17.20 19.96
C LYS A 189 -4.07 16.56 18.94
N SER A 190 -4.17 15.24 18.93
CA SER A 190 -5.05 14.47 18.04
C SER A 190 -6.54 14.76 18.30
N ASP A 191 -6.98 14.84 19.56
CA ASP A 191 -8.36 15.20 19.91
C ASP A 191 -8.71 16.62 19.42
N LYS A 192 -7.79 17.58 19.60
CA LYS A 192 -7.95 18.95 19.11
C LYS A 192 -7.98 19.01 17.58
N HIS A 193 -7.15 18.23 16.90
CA HIS A 193 -7.16 18.09 15.44
C HIS A 193 -8.51 17.52 14.95
N ASN A 194 -8.89 16.37 15.49
CA ASN A 194 -10.06 15.61 15.04
C ASN A 194 -11.38 16.37 15.27
N SER A 195 -11.48 17.17 16.34
CA SER A 195 -12.69 17.96 16.65
C SER A 195 -13.01 19.07 15.63
N GLN A 196 -12.11 19.35 14.67
CA GLN A 196 -12.34 20.31 13.59
C GLN A 196 -13.22 19.77 12.46
N PHE A 197 -13.46 18.46 12.41
CA PHE A 197 -14.17 17.81 11.32
C PHE A 197 -15.39 17.03 11.82
N SER A 198 -16.57 17.30 11.26
CA SER A 198 -17.68 16.37 11.35
C SER A 198 -17.41 15.09 10.55
N ALA A 199 -18.13 14.00 10.84
CA ALA A 199 -17.96 12.73 10.14
C ALA A 199 -18.21 12.83 8.61
N SER A 200 -19.20 13.63 8.19
CA SER A 200 -19.49 13.85 6.78
C SER A 200 -18.40 14.66 6.08
N GLN A 201 -17.88 15.70 6.75
CA GLN A 201 -16.72 16.45 6.25
C GLN A 201 -15.48 15.56 6.14
N GLY A 202 -15.21 14.73 7.14
CA GLY A 202 -14.10 13.78 7.11
C GLY A 202 -14.19 12.81 5.92
N THR A 203 -15.37 12.24 5.68
CA THR A 203 -15.62 11.33 4.54
C THR A 203 -15.46 12.05 3.19
N ASN A 204 -15.97 13.28 3.07
CA ASN A 204 -15.84 14.07 1.84
C ASN A 204 -14.38 14.43 1.55
N LEU A 205 -13.61 14.79 2.59
CA LEU A 205 -12.18 15.06 2.46
C LEU A 205 -11.42 13.80 2.05
N LEU A 206 -11.71 12.65 2.68
CA LEU A 206 -11.11 11.35 2.32
C LEU A 206 -11.34 10.99 0.85
N ASN A 207 -12.60 11.02 0.40
CA ASN A 207 -12.92 10.69 -0.99
C ASN A 207 -12.35 11.71 -1.99
N GLY A 208 -12.39 13.01 -1.65
CA GLY A 208 -11.74 14.05 -2.46
C GLY A 208 -10.24 13.85 -2.56
N ASN A 209 -9.59 13.42 -1.48
CA ASN A 209 -8.17 13.12 -1.47
C ASN A 209 -7.84 11.90 -2.35
N ILE A 210 -8.55 10.79 -2.13
CA ILE A 210 -8.36 9.54 -2.88
C ILE A 210 -8.59 9.76 -4.36
N THR A 211 -9.68 10.43 -4.76
CA THR A 211 -9.92 10.75 -6.18
C THR A 211 -8.81 11.63 -6.75
N GLY A 212 -8.25 12.56 -5.97
CA GLY A 212 -7.07 13.33 -6.35
C GLY A 212 -5.86 12.45 -6.65
N TRP A 213 -5.53 11.51 -5.76
CA TRP A 213 -4.41 10.57 -5.94
C TRP A 213 -4.65 9.62 -7.11
N LEU A 214 -5.86 9.08 -7.22
CA LEU A 214 -6.22 8.17 -8.30
C LEU A 214 -6.09 8.85 -9.67
N ASN A 215 -6.54 10.10 -9.83
CA ASN A 215 -6.64 10.78 -11.12
C ASN A 215 -5.52 11.80 -11.40
N LYS A 216 -4.45 11.83 -10.60
CA LYS A 216 -3.37 12.80 -10.80
C LYS A 216 -2.78 12.65 -12.21
N THR A 217 -2.52 13.78 -12.86
CA THR A 217 -1.91 13.82 -14.19
C THR A 217 -0.78 14.84 -14.23
N VAL A 218 0.23 14.54 -15.05
CA VAL A 218 1.30 15.48 -15.41
C VAL A 218 0.69 16.66 -16.17
N SER A 219 1.02 17.87 -15.76
CA SER A 219 0.36 19.09 -16.24
C SER A 219 1.20 19.84 -17.27
N LEU A 220 1.81 19.19 -18.25
CA LEU A 220 2.74 19.83 -19.21
C LEU A 220 2.02 20.37 -20.47
N PRO A 221 2.44 21.53 -21.03
CA PRO A 221 1.90 22.04 -22.30
C PRO A 221 2.11 21.02 -23.43
N ASP A 222 1.11 20.83 -24.30
CA ASP A 222 1.10 19.84 -25.40
C ASP A 222 1.17 18.34 -24.99
N ILE A 223 1.03 18.03 -23.69
CA ILE A 223 1.11 16.68 -23.10
C ILE A 223 -0.17 16.22 -22.40
N ASP A 224 -1.12 17.10 -22.09
CA ASP A 224 -2.38 16.76 -21.38
C ASP A 224 -3.16 15.55 -21.96
N LYS A 225 -2.90 15.18 -23.22
CA LYS A 225 -3.49 13.99 -23.88
C LYS A 225 -2.54 12.79 -24.04
N ARG A 226 -1.23 12.93 -23.79
CA ARG A 226 -0.18 11.94 -24.13
C ARG A 226 0.42 11.22 -22.92
N LEU A 227 0.63 11.90 -21.80
CA LEU A 227 1.20 11.29 -20.59
C LEU A 227 0.28 11.52 -19.39
N GLN A 228 -0.62 10.57 -19.14
CA GLN A 228 -1.39 10.50 -17.90
C GLN A 228 -0.51 10.01 -16.73
N LEU A 229 0.75 10.41 -16.65
CA LEU A 229 1.65 9.90 -15.61
C LEU A 229 1.25 10.43 -14.22
N GLY A 230 1.45 9.60 -13.20
CA GLY A 230 1.36 10.00 -11.79
C GLY A 230 0.04 9.65 -11.09
N GLY A 231 -1.02 9.29 -11.79
CA GLY A 231 -2.23 8.76 -11.14
C GLY A 231 -2.04 7.30 -10.76
N VAL A 232 -2.58 6.88 -9.61
CA VAL A 232 -2.51 5.47 -9.17
C VAL A 232 -3.03 4.52 -10.24
N HIS A 233 -4.08 4.90 -10.97
CA HIS A 233 -4.63 4.07 -12.06
C HIS A 233 -3.63 3.85 -13.21
N VAL A 234 -2.81 4.85 -13.52
CA VAL A 234 -1.76 4.72 -14.53
C VAL A 234 -0.58 3.93 -13.98
N LEU A 235 -0.20 4.13 -12.73
CA LEU A 235 0.90 3.38 -12.11
C LEU A 235 0.58 1.88 -12.01
N TYR A 236 -0.66 1.49 -11.69
CA TYR A 236 -1.09 0.09 -11.81
C TYR A 236 -1.03 -0.41 -13.25
N THR A 237 -1.44 0.39 -14.23
CA THR A 237 -1.33 -0.01 -15.65
C THR A 237 0.13 -0.27 -16.04
N LEU A 238 1.04 0.62 -15.67
CA LEU A 238 2.47 0.52 -15.96
C LEU A 238 3.14 -0.66 -15.22
N CYS A 239 2.73 -0.96 -13.99
CA CYS A 239 3.33 -2.08 -13.27
C CYS A 239 3.00 -3.43 -13.93
N LEU A 240 1.87 -3.55 -14.63
CA LEU A 240 1.54 -4.74 -15.40
C LEU A 240 2.51 -5.00 -16.57
N ASP A 241 3.29 -4.00 -17.00
CA ASP A 241 4.33 -4.14 -18.04
C ASP A 241 5.73 -4.50 -17.48
N ALA A 242 5.89 -4.62 -16.16
CA ALA A 242 7.18 -4.97 -15.57
C ALA A 242 7.69 -6.32 -16.12
N PRO A 243 8.95 -6.40 -16.60
CA PRO A 243 9.40 -7.49 -17.47
C PRO A 243 9.71 -8.81 -16.75
N ASN A 244 9.83 -8.79 -15.42
CA ASN A 244 10.08 -9.98 -14.62
C ASN A 244 9.57 -9.78 -13.18
N TYR A 245 9.40 -10.88 -12.45
CA TYR A 245 8.84 -10.84 -11.10
C TYR A 245 9.68 -10.00 -10.13
N THR A 246 11.01 -10.08 -10.19
CA THR A 246 11.90 -9.35 -9.26
C THR A 246 11.64 -7.85 -9.29
N VAL A 247 11.55 -7.25 -10.46
CA VAL A 247 11.33 -5.80 -10.60
C VAL A 247 9.85 -5.41 -10.58
N PHE A 248 8.95 -6.35 -10.87
CA PHE A 248 7.52 -6.18 -10.63
C PHE A 248 7.21 -6.09 -9.14
N SER A 249 7.88 -6.89 -8.31
CA SER A 249 7.40 -7.14 -6.95
C SER A 249 7.59 -5.97 -5.99
N ASN A 250 8.66 -5.16 -6.13
CA ASN A 250 9.07 -4.22 -5.09
C ASN A 250 9.86 -3.01 -5.61
N GLN A 251 9.83 -1.91 -4.84
CA GLN A 251 10.47 -0.65 -5.21
C GLN A 251 12.01 -0.75 -5.27
N LYS A 252 12.64 -1.52 -4.38
CA LYS A 252 14.12 -1.65 -4.33
C LYS A 252 14.70 -2.28 -5.59
N SER A 253 14.08 -3.37 -6.05
CA SER A 253 14.45 -4.02 -7.30
C SER A 253 14.16 -3.13 -8.51
N ALA A 254 12.98 -2.50 -8.58
CA ALA A 254 12.65 -1.61 -9.68
C ALA A 254 13.61 -0.41 -9.78
N ALA A 255 13.94 0.23 -8.65
CA ALA A 255 14.92 1.31 -8.60
C ALA A 255 16.28 0.87 -9.14
N SER A 256 16.77 -0.29 -8.71
CA SER A 256 18.07 -0.84 -9.15
C SER A 256 18.07 -1.21 -10.63
N TRP A 257 16.94 -1.72 -11.15
CA TRP A 257 16.77 -1.99 -12.57
C TRP A 257 16.77 -0.71 -13.41
N ASN A 258 16.08 0.32 -12.93
CA ASN A 258 15.98 1.61 -13.62
C ASN A 258 17.32 2.37 -13.72
N MET A 259 18.29 2.05 -12.84
CA MET A 259 19.64 2.57 -12.92
C MET A 259 20.48 1.93 -14.03
N ILE A 260 20.10 0.73 -14.51
CA ILE A 260 20.85 0.03 -15.56
C ILE A 260 20.69 0.82 -16.86
N PRO A 261 21.80 1.30 -17.48
CA PRO A 261 21.72 2.01 -18.76
C PRO A 261 21.02 1.15 -19.81
N SER A 262 19.81 1.53 -20.18
CA SER A 262 18.94 0.81 -21.12
C SER A 262 18.12 1.81 -21.93
N LYS A 263 17.63 1.37 -23.10
CA LYS A 263 16.69 2.16 -23.91
C LYS A 263 15.23 1.91 -23.50
N ASP A 264 15.01 1.41 -22.29
CA ASP A 264 13.69 1.05 -21.80
C ASP A 264 13.14 2.16 -20.90
N PRO A 265 11.82 2.42 -20.91
CA PRO A 265 11.17 3.34 -19.98
C PRO A 265 11.39 2.97 -18.51
N VAL A 266 10.95 3.85 -17.60
CA VAL A 266 10.93 3.56 -16.15
C VAL A 266 10.03 2.36 -15.89
N VAL A 267 10.57 1.32 -15.25
CA VAL A 267 9.80 0.20 -14.71
C VAL A 267 9.12 0.64 -13.41
N VAL A 268 7.82 0.35 -13.30
CA VAL A 268 7.01 0.60 -12.10
C VAL A 268 6.77 -0.75 -11.40
N ALA A 269 7.11 -0.83 -10.11
CA ALA A 269 6.78 -1.99 -9.28
C ALA A 269 5.32 -1.94 -8.82
N LEU A 270 4.72 -3.09 -8.54
CA LEU A 270 3.41 -3.23 -7.88
C LEU A 270 3.34 -2.49 -6.54
N GLU A 271 4.44 -2.49 -5.79
CA GLU A 271 4.56 -1.83 -4.49
C GLU A 271 4.42 -0.29 -4.60
N THR A 272 4.66 0.30 -5.78
CA THR A 272 4.55 1.76 -5.99
C THR A 272 3.11 2.27 -5.85
N PRO A 273 2.14 1.86 -6.69
CA PRO A 273 0.74 2.29 -6.52
C PRO A 273 0.10 1.81 -5.21
N HIS A 274 0.59 0.70 -4.64
CA HIS A 274 0.22 0.27 -3.29
C HIS A 274 0.57 1.33 -2.24
N ASN A 275 1.80 1.83 -2.25
CA ASN A 275 2.23 2.86 -1.29
C ASN A 275 1.38 4.12 -1.42
N ASP A 276 1.03 4.53 -2.63
CA ASP A 276 0.19 5.71 -2.88
C ASP A 276 -1.19 5.59 -2.21
N ILE A 277 -1.83 4.42 -2.30
CA ILE A 277 -3.11 4.18 -1.62
C ILE A 277 -2.96 4.23 -0.11
N HIS A 278 -1.92 3.59 0.45
CA HIS A 278 -1.61 3.67 1.88
C HIS A 278 -1.48 5.12 2.36
N LEU A 279 -0.69 5.93 1.66
CA LEU A 279 -0.47 7.33 2.03
C LEU A 279 -1.75 8.17 1.84
N SER A 280 -2.51 7.96 0.76
CA SER A 280 -3.76 8.69 0.49
C SER A 280 -4.85 8.43 1.56
N VAL A 281 -4.99 7.18 2.00
CA VAL A 281 -5.94 6.80 3.07
C VAL A 281 -5.38 7.20 4.44
N GLY A 282 -4.05 7.17 4.59
CA GLY A 282 -3.31 7.30 5.84
C GLY A 282 -2.89 8.70 6.27
N GLY A 283 -3.17 9.74 5.49
CA GLY A 283 -2.99 11.12 5.95
C GLY A 283 -2.30 12.07 4.97
N PHE A 284 -1.77 11.58 3.86
CA PHE A 284 -1.10 12.40 2.85
C PHE A 284 -2.08 12.85 1.79
N ASN A 285 -2.00 14.12 1.41
CA ASN A 285 -2.77 14.63 0.29
C ASN A 285 -1.91 14.83 -0.95
N ILE A 286 -2.59 15.02 -2.07
CA ILE A 286 -1.99 15.43 -3.32
C ILE A 286 -2.54 16.83 -3.68
N PRO A 287 -1.73 17.75 -4.22
CA PRO A 287 -2.22 19.06 -4.58
C PRO A 287 -3.13 18.94 -5.79
N GLY A 288 -4.13 19.80 -5.82
CA GLY A 288 -5.08 19.94 -6.91
C GLY A 288 -5.25 21.40 -7.29
N PRO A 289 -6.14 21.71 -8.25
CA PRO A 289 -6.37 23.09 -8.72
C PRO A 289 -6.73 24.08 -7.60
N ASN A 290 -7.24 23.59 -6.48
CA ASN A 290 -7.68 24.36 -5.32
C ASN A 290 -6.75 24.26 -4.10
N ASN A 291 -5.67 23.47 -4.17
CA ASN A 291 -4.66 23.34 -3.13
C ASN A 291 -3.29 23.13 -3.80
N PRO A 292 -2.45 24.16 -3.89
CA PRO A 292 -1.23 24.11 -4.71
C PRO A 292 -0.12 23.21 -4.14
N ASP A 293 -0.16 22.82 -2.86
CA ASP A 293 0.94 22.11 -2.20
C ASP A 293 0.59 20.65 -1.78
N PHE A 294 1.55 19.72 -1.91
CA PHE A 294 1.50 18.30 -1.47
C PHE A 294 1.47 18.12 0.06
N SER A 295 1.09 19.15 0.81
CA SER A 295 1.23 19.14 2.27
C SER A 295 0.03 18.46 2.91
N PRO A 296 0.22 17.35 3.68
CA PRO A 296 -0.86 16.72 4.42
C PRO A 296 -1.60 17.80 5.22
N ILE A 297 -2.90 17.61 5.49
CA ILE A 297 -3.55 18.47 6.48
C ILE A 297 -2.72 18.31 7.76
N PRO A 298 -2.07 19.38 8.28
CA PRO A 298 -1.16 19.23 9.40
C PRO A 298 -1.85 18.54 10.56
N GLY A 299 -1.25 17.46 11.06
CA GLY A 299 -1.83 16.61 12.11
C GLY A 299 -2.62 15.39 11.62
N ALA A 300 -2.89 15.20 10.32
CA ALA A 300 -3.54 13.99 9.82
C ALA A 300 -2.58 12.78 9.82
N ASN A 301 -2.76 11.86 10.78
CA ASN A 301 -1.88 10.72 11.03
C ASN A 301 -2.73 9.45 11.16
N GLY A 302 -3.33 9.00 10.06
CA GLY A 302 -4.18 7.81 10.03
C GLY A 302 -3.36 6.52 9.99
N ASP A 303 -3.95 5.43 10.49
CA ASP A 303 -3.25 4.16 10.70
C ASP A 303 -2.73 3.53 9.39
N MET A 304 -3.41 3.74 8.27
CA MET A 304 -2.98 3.25 6.95
C MET A 304 -1.69 3.89 6.44
N GLY A 305 -1.26 5.02 7.03
CA GLY A 305 -0.14 5.79 6.51
C GLY A 305 1.22 5.25 6.90
N GLU A 306 1.28 4.31 7.84
CA GLU A 306 2.50 3.64 8.30
C GLU A 306 2.28 2.15 8.48
N ASN A 307 3.34 1.38 8.27
CA ASN A 307 3.27 -0.08 8.36
C ASN A 307 2.95 -0.60 9.76
N ASP A 308 3.22 0.19 10.80
CA ASP A 308 3.13 -0.19 12.21
C ASP A 308 1.72 -0.69 12.59
N THR A 309 0.64 0.01 12.22
CA THR A 309 -0.74 -0.41 12.56
C THR A 309 -1.73 -0.41 11.39
N ALA A 310 -1.28 -0.21 10.14
CA ALA A 310 -2.17 -0.18 8.97
C ALA A 310 -3.14 -1.36 8.89
N ALA A 311 -2.67 -2.58 9.17
CA ALA A 311 -3.48 -3.80 9.07
C ALA A 311 -4.53 -3.97 10.18
N PHE A 312 -4.61 -3.08 11.17
CA PHE A 312 -5.76 -3.04 12.07
C PHE A 312 -6.96 -2.35 11.42
N ASP A 313 -6.75 -1.44 10.46
CA ASP A 313 -7.85 -0.84 9.72
C ASP A 313 -8.40 -1.83 8.69
N PRO A 314 -9.71 -2.19 8.71
CA PRO A 314 -10.27 -3.15 7.77
C PRO A 314 -9.99 -2.82 6.29
N VAL A 315 -9.91 -1.53 5.90
CA VAL A 315 -9.62 -1.14 4.49
C VAL A 315 -8.33 -1.76 3.97
N PHE A 316 -7.35 -1.99 4.84
CA PHE A 316 -6.08 -2.64 4.49
C PHE A 316 -6.31 -3.90 3.66
N PHE A 317 -7.22 -4.78 4.11
CA PHE A 317 -7.42 -6.06 3.45
C PHE A 317 -8.18 -5.95 2.14
N PHE A 318 -9.02 -4.94 1.96
CA PHE A 318 -9.71 -4.68 0.68
C PHE A 318 -8.76 -4.07 -0.35
N HIS A 319 -7.88 -3.17 0.09
CA HIS A 319 -6.78 -2.62 -0.71
C HIS A 319 -5.83 -3.73 -1.14
N HIS A 320 -5.29 -4.50 -0.19
CA HIS A 320 -4.37 -5.59 -0.47
C HIS A 320 -5.00 -6.69 -1.34
N CYS A 321 -6.31 -6.93 -1.21
CA CYS A 321 -7.02 -7.85 -2.11
C CYS A 321 -7.01 -7.37 -3.57
N ASN A 322 -7.02 -6.05 -3.82
CA ASN A 322 -6.85 -5.47 -5.15
C ASN A 322 -5.38 -5.52 -5.62
N VAL A 323 -4.42 -5.32 -4.72
CA VAL A 323 -2.98 -5.52 -5.00
C VAL A 323 -2.69 -6.96 -5.42
N ASP A 324 -3.26 -7.94 -4.71
CA ASP A 324 -3.16 -9.36 -5.07
C ASP A 324 -3.83 -9.68 -6.42
N ARG A 325 -4.94 -8.99 -6.72
CA ARG A 325 -5.60 -9.08 -8.03
C ARG A 325 -4.69 -8.53 -9.14
N MET A 326 -4.03 -7.40 -8.94
CA MET A 326 -3.05 -6.85 -9.88
C MET A 326 -1.86 -7.79 -10.08
N PHE A 327 -1.38 -8.43 -9.02
CA PHE A 327 -0.38 -9.49 -9.12
C PHE A 327 -0.89 -10.65 -9.99
N TRP A 328 -2.12 -11.13 -9.77
CA TRP A 328 -2.70 -12.17 -10.61
C TRP A 328 -2.86 -11.76 -12.08
N ILE A 329 -3.25 -10.51 -12.36
CA ILE A 329 -3.34 -9.99 -13.72
C ILE A 329 -1.96 -9.97 -14.40
N TRP A 330 -0.93 -9.51 -13.71
CA TRP A 330 0.45 -9.56 -14.21
C TRP A 330 0.89 -11.00 -14.49
N GLN A 331 0.59 -11.94 -13.60
CA GLN A 331 0.89 -13.36 -13.82
C GLN A 331 0.18 -13.91 -15.06
N LYS A 332 -1.10 -13.59 -15.27
CA LYS A 332 -1.84 -13.99 -16.49
C LYS A 332 -1.21 -13.39 -17.75
N LYS A 333 -0.87 -12.10 -17.72
CA LYS A 333 -0.30 -11.37 -18.87
C LYS A 333 1.04 -11.93 -19.33
N HIS A 334 1.89 -12.33 -18.38
CA HIS A 334 3.26 -12.81 -18.66
C HIS A 334 3.39 -14.35 -18.67
N ASP A 335 2.28 -15.09 -18.64
CA ASP A 335 2.25 -16.56 -18.54
C ASP A 335 3.00 -17.12 -17.31
N PHE A 336 2.93 -16.38 -16.20
CA PHE A 336 3.55 -16.70 -14.91
C PHE A 336 2.55 -17.19 -13.84
N THR A 337 1.41 -17.72 -14.29
CA THR A 337 0.36 -18.26 -13.40
C THR A 337 0.81 -19.52 -12.66
N ASN A 338 1.81 -20.25 -13.17
CA ASN A 338 2.34 -21.48 -12.58
C ASN A 338 3.83 -21.42 -12.25
N HIS A 339 4.55 -20.41 -12.72
CA HIS A 339 5.98 -20.27 -12.48
C HIS A 339 6.42 -18.82 -12.67
N PHE A 340 7.40 -18.38 -11.89
CA PHE A 340 8.23 -17.21 -12.16
C PHE A 340 9.55 -17.38 -11.42
N GLN A 341 10.51 -16.49 -11.66
CA GLN A 341 11.84 -16.56 -11.05
C GLN A 341 12.16 -15.28 -10.30
N ILE A 342 12.99 -15.43 -9.26
CA ILE A 342 13.67 -14.33 -8.59
C ILE A 342 15.11 -14.30 -9.10
N ILE A 343 15.60 -13.14 -9.54
CA ILE A 343 17.00 -12.95 -9.95
C ILE A 343 17.88 -13.02 -8.70
N PRO A 344 18.71 -14.07 -8.50
CA PRO A 344 19.45 -14.24 -7.25
C PRO A 344 20.48 -13.12 -7.04
N GLY A 345 20.51 -12.55 -5.83
CA GLY A 345 21.48 -11.51 -5.47
C GLY A 345 21.16 -10.12 -6.03
N PHE A 346 20.02 -9.96 -6.71
CA PHE A 346 19.56 -8.65 -7.15
C PHE A 346 19.07 -7.83 -5.93
N PRO A 347 19.23 -6.50 -5.90
CA PRO A 347 18.67 -5.70 -4.82
C PRO A 347 17.18 -5.95 -4.64
N GLY A 348 16.72 -6.14 -3.42
CA GLY A 348 15.38 -6.61 -3.06
C GLY A 348 15.31 -8.12 -2.78
N THR A 349 16.40 -8.88 -2.95
CA THR A 349 16.46 -10.32 -2.64
C THR A 349 17.24 -10.62 -1.36
N ASN A 350 17.36 -9.66 -0.44
CA ASN A 350 18.01 -9.85 0.85
C ASN A 350 17.11 -9.32 1.98
N SER A 351 17.11 -9.98 3.14
CA SER A 351 16.33 -9.57 4.31
C SER A 351 16.65 -8.14 4.77
N ASP A 352 17.86 -7.64 4.51
CA ASP A 352 18.28 -6.29 4.89
C ASP A 352 17.65 -5.20 3.99
N ASP A 353 17.17 -5.50 2.78
CA ASP A 353 16.65 -4.50 1.83
C ASP A 353 15.39 -3.79 2.33
N GLY A 354 14.53 -4.51 3.05
CA GLY A 354 13.33 -3.98 3.73
C GLY A 354 13.51 -3.73 5.22
N GLY A 355 14.69 -4.04 5.76
CA GLY A 355 14.88 -4.32 7.18
C GLY A 355 14.41 -5.75 7.52
N PRO A 356 15.22 -6.58 8.23
CA PRO A 356 14.84 -7.96 8.48
C PRO A 356 13.55 -8.02 9.30
N SER A 357 12.51 -8.64 8.73
CA SER A 357 11.23 -8.91 9.40
C SER A 357 11.40 -9.95 10.50
N ALA A 358 10.45 -10.00 11.44
CA ALA A 358 10.43 -11.00 12.50
C ALA A 358 10.61 -12.43 11.95
N GLY A 359 11.48 -13.19 12.59
CA GLY A 359 11.89 -14.52 12.15
C GLY A 359 12.92 -14.59 11.02
N TYR A 360 13.44 -13.49 10.48
CA TYR A 360 14.53 -13.48 9.49
C TYR A 360 15.82 -12.91 10.10
N PRO A 361 16.97 -13.63 10.10
CA PRO A 361 18.28 -13.03 10.35
C PRO A 361 18.66 -11.96 9.32
N LYS A 362 19.62 -11.12 9.70
CA LYS A 362 20.29 -10.19 8.78
C LYS A 362 21.01 -10.92 7.66
N ASN A 363 21.10 -10.26 6.51
CA ASN A 363 21.82 -10.72 5.33
C ASN A 363 21.35 -12.11 4.84
N GLU A 364 20.07 -12.45 5.01
CA GLU A 364 19.50 -13.70 4.52
C GLU A 364 19.03 -13.54 3.07
N PRO A 365 19.50 -14.38 2.13
CA PRO A 365 18.96 -14.39 0.77
C PRO A 365 17.48 -14.78 0.76
N LEU A 366 16.65 -13.93 0.16
CA LEU A 366 15.22 -14.17 -0.03
C LEU A 366 14.98 -14.85 -1.38
N THR A 367 14.28 -15.97 -1.35
CA THR A 367 14.03 -16.83 -2.52
C THR A 367 12.58 -17.30 -2.54
N LEU A 368 12.21 -18.09 -3.56
CA LEU A 368 10.87 -18.68 -3.63
C LEU A 368 10.60 -19.67 -2.48
N ASP A 369 11.66 -20.19 -1.85
CA ASP A 369 11.62 -21.16 -0.75
C ASP A 369 11.69 -20.49 0.64
N SER A 370 11.84 -19.16 0.69
CA SER A 370 11.87 -18.43 1.96
C SER A 370 10.49 -18.52 2.66
N PRO A 371 10.47 -18.78 3.99
CA PRO A 371 9.24 -19.02 4.73
C PRO A 371 8.41 -17.73 4.89
N LEU A 372 7.18 -17.72 4.40
CA LEU A 372 6.21 -16.65 4.57
C LEU A 372 5.62 -16.68 5.99
N LYS A 373 6.46 -16.39 6.99
CA LYS A 373 6.08 -16.36 8.41
C LYS A 373 4.99 -15.31 8.67
N PRO A 374 4.05 -15.55 9.60
CA PRO A 374 3.93 -16.71 10.48
C PRO A 374 2.99 -17.78 9.91
N PHE A 375 2.71 -17.76 8.60
CA PHE A 375 1.61 -18.53 8.02
C PHE A 375 1.99 -20.01 7.89
N LEU A 376 1.45 -20.85 8.77
CA LEU A 376 1.61 -22.30 8.69
C LEU A 376 0.65 -22.89 7.65
N ASN A 377 1.19 -23.74 6.79
CA ASN A 377 0.41 -24.63 5.96
C ASN A 377 0.01 -25.86 6.80
N SER A 378 -1.28 -26.01 7.07
CA SER A 378 -1.81 -27.10 7.88
C SER A 378 -1.62 -28.48 7.24
N ALA A 379 -1.48 -28.55 5.91
CA ALA A 379 -1.27 -29.80 5.19
C ALA A 379 0.17 -30.33 5.34
N THR A 380 1.16 -29.43 5.42
CA THR A 380 2.58 -29.81 5.50
C THR A 380 3.16 -29.69 6.91
N GLY A 381 2.54 -28.86 7.78
CA GLY A 381 3.08 -28.51 9.09
C GLY A 381 4.25 -27.52 9.03
N THR A 382 4.58 -26.98 7.86
CA THR A 382 5.65 -25.98 7.65
C THR A 382 5.05 -24.61 7.36
N PHE A 383 5.87 -23.55 7.36
CA PHE A 383 5.42 -22.26 6.85
C PHE A 383 5.16 -22.34 5.35
N TYR A 384 4.17 -21.60 4.87
CA TYR A 384 3.97 -21.34 3.44
C TYR A 384 5.24 -20.76 2.84
N THR A 385 5.51 -21.07 1.59
CA THR A 385 6.53 -20.46 0.75
C THR A 385 5.88 -19.81 -0.46
N THR A 386 6.64 -19.00 -1.21
CA THR A 386 6.13 -18.44 -2.47
C THR A 386 5.68 -19.54 -3.43
N ARG A 387 6.35 -20.70 -3.44
CA ARG A 387 6.00 -21.83 -4.31
C ARG A 387 4.58 -22.38 -4.09
N GLU A 388 4.02 -22.16 -2.91
CA GLU A 388 2.71 -22.68 -2.52
C GLU A 388 1.56 -21.68 -2.78
N CYS A 389 1.88 -20.49 -3.30
CA CYS A 389 0.89 -19.44 -3.58
C CYS A 389 1.11 -18.75 -4.94
N ILE A 390 1.79 -19.41 -5.88
CA ILE A 390 1.96 -18.90 -7.25
C ILE A 390 0.61 -18.93 -7.98
N ASN A 391 -0.06 -20.08 -8.00
CA ASN A 391 -1.35 -20.26 -8.67
C ASN A 391 -2.48 -20.18 -7.64
N ILE A 392 -3.24 -19.09 -7.67
CA ILE A 392 -4.35 -18.86 -6.72
C ILE A 392 -5.51 -19.85 -6.92
N GLU A 393 -5.70 -20.37 -8.14
CA GLU A 393 -6.82 -21.24 -8.48
C GLU A 393 -6.54 -22.66 -7.97
N THR A 394 -5.36 -23.20 -8.31
CA THR A 394 -5.03 -24.60 -8.03
C THR A 394 -4.43 -24.81 -6.65
N GLN A 395 -3.79 -23.80 -6.06
CA GLN A 395 -3.11 -23.93 -4.76
C GLN A 395 -3.91 -23.31 -3.61
N LEU A 396 -4.67 -22.23 -3.87
CA LEU A 396 -5.42 -21.49 -2.84
C LEU A 396 -6.96 -21.56 -3.04
N GLY A 397 -7.44 -22.12 -4.15
CA GLY A 397 -8.86 -22.37 -4.39
C GLY A 397 -9.71 -21.11 -4.52
N TYR A 398 -9.16 -20.03 -5.09
CA TYR A 398 -9.95 -18.83 -5.42
C TYR A 398 -9.57 -18.20 -6.75
N VAL A 399 -10.52 -17.47 -7.34
CA VAL A 399 -10.37 -16.63 -8.53
C VAL A 399 -10.88 -15.21 -8.25
N TYR A 400 -10.61 -14.29 -9.17
CA TYR A 400 -11.19 -12.95 -9.17
C TYR A 400 -12.27 -12.83 -10.24
N THR A 401 -13.33 -12.06 -9.96
CA THR A 401 -14.20 -11.52 -11.01
C THR A 401 -13.43 -10.59 -11.94
N VAL A 402 -13.98 -10.37 -13.13
CA VAL A 402 -13.48 -9.33 -14.04
C VAL A 402 -13.68 -7.97 -13.39
N GLY A 403 -12.59 -7.22 -13.24
CA GLY A 403 -12.57 -5.82 -12.81
C GLY A 403 -11.85 -4.92 -13.80
N SER A 404 -11.52 -3.71 -13.37
CA SER A 404 -10.78 -2.75 -14.19
C SER A 404 -9.36 -3.26 -14.51
N LEU A 405 -8.84 -3.03 -15.72
CA LEU A 405 -7.54 -3.57 -16.17
C LEU A 405 -7.48 -5.09 -16.45
N ASP A 406 -8.52 -5.89 -16.16
CA ASP A 406 -8.57 -7.32 -16.58
C ASP A 406 -8.80 -7.48 -18.10
N LEU A 407 -9.57 -6.57 -18.69
CA LEU A 407 -9.99 -6.59 -20.10
C LEU A 407 -9.16 -5.66 -20.98
N ILE A 408 -7.98 -5.23 -20.53
CA ILE A 408 -7.07 -4.55 -21.44
C ILE A 408 -6.77 -5.55 -22.56
N HIS A 409 -7.14 -5.17 -23.78
CA HIS A 409 -6.61 -5.85 -24.96
C HIS A 409 -5.10 -5.76 -24.83
N TRP A 410 -4.46 -6.88 -24.50
CA TRP A 410 -3.01 -6.92 -24.43
C TRP A 410 -2.50 -6.58 -25.82
N MET A 411 -1.94 -5.39 -25.98
CA MET A 411 -1.50 -4.93 -27.29
C MET A 411 -0.33 -5.80 -27.72
N HIS A 412 -0.36 -6.28 -28.96
CA HIS A 412 0.67 -7.14 -29.51
C HIS A 412 1.46 -6.44 -30.62
N GLY A 413 2.78 -6.62 -30.65
CA GLY A 413 3.67 -6.33 -31.78
C GLY A 413 3.45 -4.99 -32.49
N GLU A 414 2.61 -4.98 -33.52
CA GLU A 414 2.30 -3.83 -34.38
C GLU A 414 1.49 -2.74 -33.66
N GLU A 415 0.64 -3.11 -32.70
CA GLU A 415 -0.14 -2.16 -31.89
C GLU A 415 0.75 -1.40 -30.89
N LEU A 416 1.70 -2.10 -30.27
CA LEU A 416 2.74 -1.49 -29.43
C LEU A 416 3.67 -0.60 -30.25
N ALA A 417 3.93 -0.95 -31.51
CA ALA A 417 4.72 -0.14 -32.43
C ALA A 417 3.99 1.13 -32.89
N ALA A 418 2.65 1.15 -32.84
CA ALA A 418 1.81 2.31 -33.18
C ALA A 418 1.63 3.30 -32.02
N GLN A 419 1.94 2.90 -30.78
CA GLN A 419 2.02 3.83 -29.65
C GLN A 419 3.30 4.67 -29.72
N GLU A 420 3.17 5.95 -29.42
CA GLU A 420 4.32 6.81 -29.23
C GLU A 420 5.10 6.30 -28.00
N LYS A 421 6.31 5.79 -28.23
CA LYS A 421 7.16 5.29 -27.14
C LYS A 421 7.48 6.41 -26.17
N LEU A 422 7.25 6.15 -24.88
CA LEU A 422 7.82 6.96 -23.81
C LEU A 422 9.31 7.14 -24.06
N THR A 423 9.84 8.35 -23.84
CA THR A 423 11.28 8.51 -23.96
C THR A 423 12.03 7.69 -22.91
N THR A 424 13.33 7.52 -23.18
CA THR A 424 14.25 6.80 -22.31
C THR A 424 14.89 7.71 -21.25
N ASN A 425 14.72 9.02 -21.35
CA ASN A 425 15.31 9.98 -20.42
C ASN A 425 14.58 9.90 -19.08
N LYS A 426 15.34 9.75 -18.00
CA LYS A 426 14.78 9.64 -16.65
C LYS A 426 15.48 10.65 -15.74
N LEU A 427 14.71 11.34 -14.91
CA LEU A 427 15.25 12.05 -13.77
C LEU A 427 15.39 11.06 -12.63
N ARG A 428 16.61 10.79 -12.20
CA ARG A 428 16.91 10.04 -10.99
C ARG A 428 17.14 11.03 -9.85
N VAL A 429 16.49 10.76 -8.72
CA VAL A 429 16.70 11.44 -7.45
C VAL A 429 17.19 10.41 -6.45
N ALA A 430 18.43 10.56 -5.98
CA ALA A 430 19.11 9.55 -5.19
C ALA A 430 19.66 10.09 -3.87
N ASN A 431 20.15 9.16 -3.05
CA ASN A 431 20.78 9.41 -1.76
C ASN A 431 19.85 10.01 -0.68
N ILE A 432 18.55 9.72 -0.78
CA ILE A 432 17.57 10.07 0.26
C ILE A 432 17.68 9.06 1.40
N ASN A 433 18.19 9.49 2.54
CA ASN A 433 18.36 8.63 3.71
C ASN A 433 17.07 8.54 4.52
N ARG A 434 16.38 7.39 4.44
CA ARG A 434 15.15 7.14 5.19
C ARG A 434 15.35 7.13 6.71
N GLY A 435 16.56 6.84 7.20
CA GLY A 435 16.86 6.85 8.64
C GLY A 435 16.80 8.24 9.28
N ASN A 436 16.77 9.30 8.47
CA ASN A 436 16.61 10.68 8.93
C ASN A 436 15.17 11.21 8.79
N ILE A 437 14.25 10.39 8.27
CA ILE A 437 12.86 10.79 7.99
C ILE A 437 11.94 9.91 8.83
N PHE A 438 11.25 10.52 9.80
CA PHE A 438 10.27 9.86 10.64
C PHE A 438 8.95 9.68 9.88
N GLY A 439 8.40 8.46 9.92
CA GLY A 439 7.17 8.11 9.21
C GLY A 439 7.33 8.03 7.70
N SER A 440 6.20 7.88 7.02
CA SER A 440 6.14 7.89 5.57
C SER A 440 6.38 9.30 5.00
N PHE A 441 6.74 9.36 3.72
CA PHE A 441 6.92 10.63 3.02
C PHE A 441 6.73 10.48 1.51
N VAL A 442 6.49 11.60 0.84
CA VAL A 442 6.31 11.68 -0.61
C VAL A 442 7.42 12.54 -1.19
N LEU A 443 8.05 12.06 -2.27
CA LEU A 443 8.85 12.91 -3.14
C LEU A 443 8.02 13.33 -4.34
N THR A 444 8.03 14.61 -4.63
CA THR A 444 7.38 15.17 -5.81
C THR A 444 8.42 15.82 -6.70
N ALA A 445 8.35 15.53 -7.99
CA ALA A 445 9.16 16.17 -8.99
C ALA A 445 8.34 17.17 -9.81
N TYR A 446 8.96 18.32 -10.06
CA TYR A 446 8.44 19.38 -10.92
C TYR A 446 9.46 19.76 -11.99
N ALA A 447 8.96 20.22 -13.13
CA ALA A 447 9.75 20.79 -14.23
C ALA A 447 9.25 22.18 -14.59
N THR A 448 10.15 23.12 -14.81
CA THR A 448 9.84 24.45 -15.34
C THR A 448 9.89 24.43 -16.86
N VAL A 449 8.76 24.67 -17.50
CA VAL A 449 8.62 24.74 -18.97
C VAL A 449 7.94 26.07 -19.31
N ASP A 450 8.53 26.84 -20.23
CA ASP A 450 8.04 28.17 -20.63
C ASP A 450 7.77 29.12 -19.44
N GLY A 451 8.61 29.03 -18.41
CA GLY A 451 8.52 29.85 -17.19
C GLY A 451 7.39 29.46 -16.23
N LYS A 452 6.73 28.31 -16.45
CA LYS A 452 5.72 27.75 -15.53
C LYS A 452 6.20 26.43 -14.96
N GLU A 453 5.92 26.22 -13.67
CA GLU A 453 6.22 24.96 -13.01
C GLU A 453 5.10 23.94 -13.28
N HIS A 454 5.51 22.71 -13.60
CA HIS A 454 4.63 21.61 -13.96
C HIS A 454 4.97 20.38 -13.14
N TYR A 455 3.96 19.75 -12.56
CA TYR A 455 4.09 18.45 -11.89
C TYR A 455 4.46 17.37 -12.92
N ILE A 456 5.54 16.61 -12.66
CA ILE A 456 6.00 15.53 -13.57
C ILE A 456 5.91 14.13 -12.95
N GLY A 457 5.72 14.01 -11.64
CA GLY A 457 5.55 12.71 -10.98
C GLY A 457 5.74 12.78 -9.47
N HIS A 458 5.35 11.71 -8.79
CA HIS A 458 5.61 11.52 -7.36
C HIS A 458 6.16 10.11 -7.08
N HIS A 459 6.77 9.95 -5.91
CA HIS A 459 7.26 8.67 -5.41
C HIS A 459 6.96 8.57 -3.92
N SER A 460 6.02 7.69 -3.58
CA SER A 460 5.62 7.46 -2.19
C SER A 460 6.52 6.43 -1.51
N VAL A 461 7.05 6.81 -0.36
CA VAL A 461 7.83 5.94 0.51
C VAL A 461 6.98 5.58 1.73
N LEU A 462 6.30 4.43 1.64
CA LEU A 462 5.64 3.84 2.79
C LEU A 462 6.70 3.35 3.77
N SER A 463 6.63 3.86 4.99
CA SER A 463 7.64 3.67 6.01
C SER A 463 6.98 3.34 7.35
N ARG A 464 7.78 3.44 8.40
CA ARG A 464 7.41 3.31 9.80
C ARG A 464 7.75 4.57 10.54
N TRP A 465 7.10 4.81 11.68
CA TRP A 465 7.31 6.04 12.46
C TRP A 465 8.77 6.24 12.85
N ASN A 466 9.48 5.16 13.19
CA ASN A 466 10.88 5.25 13.55
C ASN A 466 11.78 4.28 12.78
N VAL A 467 12.83 4.81 12.14
CA VAL A 467 13.86 4.04 11.44
C VAL A 467 15.24 4.43 12.01
N LEU A 468 15.48 4.16 13.29
CA LEU A 468 16.79 4.44 13.87
C LEU A 468 17.81 3.39 13.43
N GLY A 469 18.91 3.86 12.84
CA GLY A 469 20.12 3.08 12.70
C GLY A 469 21.34 3.84 13.21
N CYS A 470 22.38 3.11 13.60
CA CYS A 470 23.73 3.67 13.78
C CYS A 470 24.30 4.11 12.42
N GLU A 471 25.34 4.94 12.42
CA GLU A 471 25.90 5.57 11.21
C GLU A 471 26.22 4.58 10.07
N ASN A 472 26.69 3.37 10.40
CA ASN A 472 26.98 2.30 9.43
C ASN A 472 25.71 1.62 8.88
N CYS A 473 24.63 1.52 9.66
CA CYS A 473 23.35 0.96 9.20
C CYS A 473 22.55 1.93 8.32
N ARG A 474 22.76 3.24 8.50
CA ARG A 474 22.14 4.30 7.69
C ARG A 474 22.56 4.27 6.22
N ALA A 475 23.69 3.65 5.88
CA ALA A 475 24.17 3.50 4.51
C ALA A 475 23.27 2.62 3.62
N HIS A 476 22.48 1.72 4.23
CA HIS A 476 21.59 0.78 3.53
C HIS A 476 20.15 1.29 3.38
N LEU A 477 19.79 2.39 4.05
CA LEU A 477 18.44 2.98 4.08
C LEU A 477 18.21 4.04 2.98
N LYS A 478 18.98 3.97 1.90
CA LYS A 478 18.86 4.91 0.79
C LYS A 478 17.69 4.53 -0.11
N THR A 479 16.79 5.46 -0.34
CA THR A 479 15.76 5.37 -1.37
C THR A 479 16.14 6.22 -2.57
N GLU A 480 15.71 5.77 -3.73
CA GLU A 480 15.86 6.45 -5.01
C GLU A 480 14.51 6.53 -5.71
N ALA A 481 14.24 7.66 -6.34
CA ALA A 481 13.06 7.88 -7.16
C ALA A 481 13.48 8.11 -8.62
N TYR A 482 12.66 7.60 -9.54
CA TYR A 482 12.88 7.72 -10.98
C TYR A 482 11.63 8.29 -11.61
N PHE A 483 11.76 9.38 -12.35
CA PHE A 483 10.68 10.06 -13.05
C PHE A 483 10.94 10.03 -14.55
N ASN A 484 9.95 9.59 -15.33
CA ASN A 484 10.08 9.62 -16.78
C ASN A 484 9.98 11.07 -17.26
N LEU A 485 10.97 11.54 -18.01
CA LEU A 485 11.01 12.91 -18.50
C LEU A 485 10.28 13.10 -19.83
N ASP A 486 9.93 12.02 -20.52
CA ASP A 486 9.44 12.09 -21.90
C ASP A 486 10.25 13.12 -22.75
N LYS A 487 9.59 13.92 -23.59
CA LYS A 487 10.24 14.92 -24.44
C LYS A 487 10.56 16.25 -23.72
N ILE A 488 10.54 16.28 -22.38
CA ILE A 488 10.97 17.47 -21.63
C ILE A 488 12.45 17.72 -21.89
N ASN A 489 12.85 19.00 -22.03
CA ASN A 489 14.25 19.37 -22.17
C ASN A 489 15.05 18.83 -20.97
N PRO A 490 16.05 17.96 -21.18
CA PRO A 490 16.82 17.34 -20.12
C PRO A 490 17.88 18.27 -19.52
N ASP A 491 17.48 19.50 -19.16
CA ASP A 491 18.33 20.44 -18.41
C ASP A 491 17.95 20.37 -16.93
N LEU A 492 18.86 19.86 -16.10
CA LEU A 492 18.69 19.71 -14.65
C LEU A 492 18.24 21.00 -13.96
N SER A 493 18.60 22.17 -14.49
CA SER A 493 18.22 23.46 -13.90
C SER A 493 16.71 23.75 -13.97
N ASN A 494 15.98 23.02 -14.81
CA ASN A 494 14.52 23.13 -14.90
C ASN A 494 13.79 22.31 -13.85
N PHE A 495 14.47 21.42 -13.11
CA PHE A 495 13.80 20.48 -12.20
C PHE A 495 13.91 20.89 -10.73
N ARG A 496 12.81 20.68 -10.01
CA ARG A 496 12.74 20.86 -8.55
C ARG A 496 12.16 19.60 -7.92
N ILE A 497 12.75 19.19 -6.80
CA ILE A 497 12.21 18.13 -5.94
C ILE A 497 11.67 18.75 -4.66
N GLU A 498 10.48 18.30 -4.29
CA GLU A 498 9.84 18.58 -3.02
C GLU A 498 9.74 17.27 -2.23
N ILE A 499 10.09 17.31 -0.94
CA ILE A 499 9.95 16.15 -0.06
C ILE A 499 9.05 16.55 1.10
N ILE A 500 7.98 15.79 1.30
CA ILE A 500 6.98 16.07 2.33
C ILE A 500 6.77 14.83 3.18
N GLY A 501 7.06 14.97 4.47
CA GLY A 501 6.84 13.94 5.48
C GLY A 501 5.73 14.33 6.46
N ARG A 502 5.70 13.63 7.59
CA ARG A 502 4.85 13.99 8.73
C ARG A 502 5.30 15.32 9.34
N GLU A 503 4.37 16.11 9.88
CA GLU A 503 4.64 17.44 10.47
C GLU A 503 5.79 17.39 11.50
N GLU A 504 5.78 16.36 12.35
CA GLU A 504 6.76 16.16 13.42
C GLU A 504 8.15 15.80 12.88
N ALA A 505 8.22 15.27 11.66
CA ALA A 505 9.45 14.90 10.97
C ALA A 505 10.03 16.03 10.11
N GLN A 506 9.23 17.03 9.74
CA GLN A 506 9.62 18.04 8.75
C GLN A 506 10.89 18.85 9.12
N PRO A 507 11.12 19.25 10.39
CA PRO A 507 12.36 19.94 10.75
C PRO A 507 13.61 19.08 10.54
N LEU A 508 13.51 17.77 10.79
CA LEU A 508 14.61 16.81 10.61
C LEU A 508 14.84 16.51 9.13
N LEU A 509 13.76 16.40 8.37
CA LEU A 509 13.81 16.30 6.92
C LEU A 509 14.49 17.54 6.30
N ASN A 510 14.15 18.74 6.76
CA ASN A 510 14.79 19.98 6.29
C ASN A 510 16.29 20.00 6.63
N ALA A 511 16.69 19.52 7.82
CA ALA A 511 18.09 19.39 8.20
C ALA A 511 18.83 18.37 7.32
N ALA A 512 18.20 17.21 7.03
CA ALA A 512 18.77 16.19 6.17
C ALA A 512 18.95 16.66 4.71
N ILE A 513 18.03 17.50 4.21
CA ILE A 513 18.14 18.14 2.89
C ILE A 513 19.28 19.16 2.88
N ALA A 514 19.47 19.94 3.95
CA ALA A 514 20.49 20.98 4.06
C ALA A 514 21.94 20.45 4.00
N ASP A 515 22.16 19.17 4.30
CA ASP A 515 23.48 18.51 4.21
C ASP A 515 23.91 18.19 2.75
N ASN A 516 23.19 18.69 1.74
CA ASN A 516 23.52 18.57 0.29
C ASN A 516 23.73 17.12 -0.20
N SER A 517 23.08 16.16 0.46
CA SER A 517 23.27 14.74 0.15
C SER A 517 22.44 14.27 -1.05
N ILE A 518 21.32 14.92 -1.38
CA ILE A 518 20.44 14.48 -2.47
C ILE A 518 21.06 14.78 -3.83
N VAL A 519 21.12 13.77 -4.69
CA VAL A 519 21.65 13.88 -6.05
C VAL A 519 20.49 13.83 -7.04
N MET A 520 20.45 14.82 -7.95
CA MET A 520 19.60 14.79 -9.14
C MET A 520 20.47 14.56 -10.36
N GLU A 521 20.11 13.58 -11.18
CA GLU A 521 20.78 13.30 -12.44
C GLU A 521 19.78 12.91 -13.52
N ILE A 522 20.14 13.17 -14.77
CA ILE A 522 19.39 12.71 -15.93
C ILE A 522 20.17 11.55 -16.53
N ILE A 523 19.49 10.42 -16.66
CA ILE A 523 20.05 9.16 -17.17
C ILE A 523 19.34 8.70 -18.43
#